data_AF-A0A7W0L8S0-F1
#
_entry.id   AF-A0A7W0L8S0-F1
#
_cell.length_a   1.000
_cell.length_b   1.000
_cell.length_c   1.000
_cell.angle_alpha   90.00
_cell.angle_beta   90.00
_cell.angle_gamma   90.00
#
_symmetry.space_group_name_H-M   'P 1'
#
loop_
_entity.id
_entity.type
_entity.pdbx_description
1 polymer ?
#
loop_
_entity_poly.entity_id
_entity_poly.type
_entity_poly.pdbx_seq_one_letter_code
_entity_poly.pdbx_strand_id
1 'polypeptide(L)'
;MVSKGERYTYPLDENDIPTQWYNIIPDLPDPPPPPLHPGTHEPVGPDDLAPLFPMALIEQEVSMQSYIDIPGEVIDVYRLWRPSPLIRARRLEKFLDTPAKIFFKYEGVSPAGSHKPNTA
;
A
#
# COMPACT_ATOMS: atom_id res chain seq x y z
N MET A 1 -16.92 35.85 -1.41
CA MET A 1 -15.53 35.75 -1.91
C MET A 1 -14.86 34.56 -1.25
N VAL A 2 -14.66 33.45 -1.97
CA VAL A 2 -13.79 32.37 -1.50
C VAL A 2 -12.37 32.90 -1.63
N SER A 3 -11.68 33.07 -0.50
CA SER A 3 -10.28 33.49 -0.46
C SER A 3 -9.44 32.58 -1.37
N LYS A 4 -8.61 33.16 -2.26
CA LYS A 4 -7.48 32.46 -2.89
C LYS A 4 -6.62 31.85 -1.78
N GLY A 5 -6.45 30.55 -1.59
CA GLY A 5 -7.02 29.36 -2.21
C GLY A 5 -6.62 28.20 -1.30
N GLU A 6 -7.37 27.98 -0.22
CA GLU A 6 -7.03 26.90 0.71
C GLU A 6 -7.46 25.55 0.15
N ARG A 7 -6.49 24.76 -0.33
CA ARG A 7 -6.72 23.42 -0.86
C ARG A 7 -7.04 22.43 0.28
N TYR A 8 -8.12 21.66 0.10
CA TYR A 8 -8.51 20.55 1.00
C TYR A 8 -8.04 19.20 0.45
N THR A 9 -8.08 19.03 -0.87
CA THR A 9 -7.77 17.76 -1.55
C THR A 9 -6.55 17.91 -2.44
N TYR A 10 -5.62 16.98 -2.31
CA TYR A 10 -4.35 16.89 -3.02
C TYR A 10 -4.38 15.60 -3.87
N PRO A 11 -5.00 15.64 -5.08
CA PRO A 11 -4.92 14.55 -6.05
C PRO A 11 -3.51 14.43 -6.63
N LEU A 12 -3.19 13.21 -7.06
CA LEU A 12 -2.05 12.88 -7.89
C LEU A 12 -2.57 12.51 -9.29
N ASP A 13 -1.85 12.84 -10.35
CA ASP A 13 -2.25 12.47 -11.71
C ASP A 13 -2.16 10.95 -11.92
N GLU A 14 -3.01 10.40 -12.78
CA GLU A 14 -2.98 8.96 -13.11
C GLU A 14 -1.68 8.55 -13.82
N ASN A 15 -1.04 9.48 -14.53
CA ASN A 15 0.27 9.26 -15.15
C ASN A 15 1.41 9.21 -14.12
N ASP A 16 1.18 9.70 -12.90
CA ASP A 16 2.15 9.71 -11.80
C ASP A 16 1.95 8.54 -10.82
N ILE A 17 1.12 7.54 -11.16
CA ILE A 17 0.97 6.33 -10.35
C ILE A 17 2.35 5.65 -10.20
N PRO A 18 2.79 5.34 -8.95
CA PRO A 18 4.02 4.58 -8.74
C PRO A 18 3.95 3.22 -9.46
N THR A 19 5.06 2.83 -10.09
CA THR A 19 5.15 1.60 -10.89
C THR A 19 5.82 0.44 -10.15
N GLN A 20 6.17 0.63 -8.87
CA GLN A 20 6.84 -0.36 -8.04
C GLN A 20 6.20 -0.41 -6.66
N TRP A 21 6.07 -1.61 -6.10
CA TRP A 21 5.83 -1.79 -4.67
C TRP A 21 7.14 -1.66 -3.91
N TYR A 22 7.05 -1.16 -2.68
CA TYR A 22 8.19 -1.05 -1.77
C TYR A 22 8.14 -2.17 -0.74
N ASN A 23 9.24 -2.90 -0.62
CA ASN A 23 9.48 -3.94 0.37
C ASN A 23 10.36 -3.38 1.48
N ILE A 24 9.83 -3.36 2.70
CA ILE A 24 10.53 -2.81 3.87
C ILE A 24 11.60 -3.76 4.43
N ILE A 25 11.52 -5.06 4.15
CA ILE A 25 12.38 -6.09 4.78
C ILE A 25 13.89 -5.77 4.68
N PRO A 26 14.43 -5.34 3.53
CA PRO A 26 15.86 -5.02 3.40
C PRO A 26 16.33 -3.86 4.27
N ASP A 27 15.42 -2.99 4.70
CA ASP A 27 15.70 -1.78 5.47
C ASP A 27 15.41 -1.96 6.97
N LEU A 28 14.92 -3.13 7.39
CA LEU A 28 14.73 -3.45 8.80
C LEU A 28 16.09 -3.71 9.49
N PRO A 29 16.24 -3.35 10.78
CA PRO A 29 17.47 -3.61 11.53
C PRO A 29 17.79 -5.11 11.65
N ASP A 30 16.74 -5.93 11.75
CA ASP A 30 16.79 -7.39 11.73
C ASP A 30 15.61 -7.91 10.89
N PRO A 31 15.77 -9.01 10.13
CA PRO A 31 14.68 -9.59 9.35
C PRO A 31 13.58 -10.15 10.27
N PRO A 32 12.31 -10.17 9.82
CA PRO A 32 11.25 -10.87 10.55
C PRO A 32 11.58 -12.36 10.66
N PRO A 33 11.19 -13.03 11.77
CA PRO A 33 11.37 -14.47 11.89
C PRO A 33 10.61 -15.18 10.76
N PRO A 34 11.15 -16.28 10.22
CA PRO A 34 10.50 -17.00 9.14
C PRO A 34 9.17 -17.61 9.62
N PRO A 35 8.18 -17.75 8.71
CA PRO A 35 6.99 -18.51 9.02
C PRO A 35 7.37 -19.97 9.34
N LEU A 36 6.72 -20.56 10.34
CA LEU A 36 6.97 -21.93 10.77
C LEU A 36 5.87 -22.85 10.28
N HIS A 37 6.25 -24.06 9.85
CA HIS A 37 5.30 -25.08 9.45
C HIS A 37 4.52 -25.55 10.69
N PRO A 38 3.17 -25.57 10.67
CA PRO A 38 2.37 -25.78 11.87
C PRO A 38 2.48 -27.20 12.46
N GLY A 39 2.97 -28.17 11.69
CA GLY A 39 3.17 -29.55 12.17
C GLY A 39 4.58 -29.85 12.69
N THR A 40 5.61 -29.25 12.10
CA THR A 40 7.02 -29.54 12.42
C THR A 40 7.65 -28.46 13.29
N HIS A 41 7.07 -27.25 13.28
CA HIS A 41 7.60 -26.03 13.90
C HIS A 41 8.96 -25.58 13.36
N GLU A 42 9.37 -26.13 12.21
CA GLU A 42 10.55 -25.68 11.48
C GLU A 42 10.17 -24.61 10.46
N PRO A 43 11.10 -23.74 10.02
CA PRO A 43 10.85 -22.75 8.97
C PRO A 43 10.27 -23.38 7.69
N VAL A 44 9.22 -22.78 7.12
CA VAL A 44 8.62 -23.24 5.86
C VAL A 44 9.56 -22.97 4.68
N GLY A 45 9.60 -23.92 3.75
CA GLY A 45 10.22 -23.75 2.44
C GLY A 45 9.19 -23.41 1.34
N PRO A 46 9.66 -23.09 0.11
CA PRO A 46 8.78 -22.87 -1.04
C PRO A 46 7.83 -24.04 -1.33
N ASP A 47 8.30 -25.29 -1.16
CA ASP A 47 7.49 -26.49 -1.40
C ASP A 47 6.31 -26.63 -0.42
N ASP A 48 6.44 -26.08 0.80
CA ASP A 48 5.34 -26.06 1.78
C ASP A 48 4.25 -25.03 1.40
N LEU A 49 4.64 -23.97 0.67
CA LEU A 49 3.76 -22.87 0.25
C LEU A 49 3.13 -23.09 -1.12
N ALA A 50 3.79 -23.85 -2.00
CA ALA A 50 3.36 -24.11 -3.38
C ALA A 50 1.92 -24.66 -3.52
N PRO A 51 1.38 -25.48 -2.60
CA PRO A 51 -0.02 -25.91 -2.65
C PRO A 51 -1.05 -24.82 -2.35
N LEU A 52 -0.62 -23.70 -1.74
CA LEU A 52 -1.50 -22.64 -1.24
C LEU A 52 -1.44 -21.38 -2.11
N PHE A 53 -0.27 -21.07 -2.67
CA PHE A 53 0.00 -19.81 -3.32
C PHE A 53 0.61 -19.97 -4.71
N PRO A 54 0.29 -19.08 -5.67
CA PRO A 54 1.05 -18.97 -6.92
C PRO A 54 2.53 -18.69 -6.66
N MET A 55 3.41 -19.22 -7.51
CA MET A 55 4.87 -19.06 -7.36
C MET A 55 5.29 -17.58 -7.28
N ALA A 56 4.65 -16.70 -8.05
CA ALA A 56 4.94 -15.26 -8.01
C ALA A 56 4.72 -14.63 -6.62
N LEU A 57 3.73 -15.11 -5.84
CA LEU A 57 3.52 -14.62 -4.47
C LEU A 57 4.58 -15.18 -3.51
N ILE A 58 4.98 -16.44 -3.71
CA ILE A 58 6.04 -17.08 -2.92
C ILE A 58 7.39 -16.37 -3.15
N GLU A 59 7.70 -16.03 -4.41
CA GLU A 59 8.89 -15.26 -4.77
C GLU A 59 8.90 -13.86 -4.14
N GLN A 60 7.73 -13.19 -4.07
CA GLN A 60 7.60 -11.90 -3.40
C GLN A 60 7.82 -12.01 -1.88
N GLU A 61 7.26 -13.04 -1.24
CA GLU A 61 7.39 -13.28 0.20
C GLU A 61 8.84 -13.45 0.65
N VAL A 62 9.67 -14.11 -0.16
CA VAL A 62 11.09 -14.36 0.16
C VAL A 62 12.05 -13.32 -0.45
N SER A 63 11.53 -12.29 -1.12
CA SER A 63 12.33 -11.30 -1.82
C SER A 63 13.07 -10.36 -0.85
N MET A 64 14.35 -10.12 -1.14
CA MET A 64 15.17 -9.09 -0.49
C MET A 64 15.39 -7.86 -1.37
N GLN A 65 14.63 -7.70 -2.45
CA GLN A 65 14.65 -6.48 -3.26
C GLN A 65 13.83 -5.39 -2.56
N SER A 66 14.38 -4.17 -2.43
CA SER A 66 13.66 -3.03 -1.84
C SER A 66 12.47 -2.55 -2.69
N TYR A 67 12.55 -2.75 -4.01
CA TYR A 67 11.48 -2.40 -4.95
C TYR A 67 11.18 -3.59 -5.86
N ILE A 68 9.89 -3.84 -6.05
CA ILE A 68 9.36 -4.90 -6.91
C ILE A 68 8.46 -4.24 -7.94
N ASP A 69 8.72 -4.48 -9.22
CA ASP A 69 7.91 -3.92 -10.31
C ASP A 69 6.46 -4.40 -10.22
N ILE A 70 5.52 -3.46 -10.34
CA ILE A 70 4.10 -3.79 -10.43
C ILE A 70 3.86 -4.26 -11.86
N PRO A 71 3.31 -5.48 -12.07
CA PRO A 71 2.98 -5.96 -13.40
C PRO A 71 2.07 -4.98 -14.14
N GLY A 72 2.31 -4.78 -15.44
CA GLY A 72 1.57 -3.79 -16.23
C GLY A 72 0.04 -3.94 -16.15
N GLU A 73 -0.45 -5.19 -16.22
CA GLU A 73 -1.88 -5.50 -16.09
C GLU A 73 -2.45 -5.10 -14.72
N VAL A 74 -1.65 -5.18 -13.66
CA VAL A 74 -2.05 -4.75 -12.31
C VAL A 74 -2.11 -3.22 -12.23
N ILE A 75 -1.17 -2.50 -12.85
CA ILE A 75 -1.22 -1.04 -12.98
C ILE A 75 -2.49 -0.61 -13.74
N ASP A 76 -2.81 -1.31 -14.83
CA ASP A 76 -4.02 -1.03 -15.62
C ASP A 76 -5.30 -1.20 -14.79
N VAL A 77 -5.36 -2.22 -13.93
CA VAL A 77 -6.47 -2.39 -12.98
C VAL A 77 -6.48 -1.28 -11.93
N TYR A 78 -5.32 -0.91 -11.36
CA TYR A 78 -5.25 0.16 -10.36
C TYR A 78 -5.78 1.49 -10.91
N ARG A 79 -5.55 1.82 -12.18
CA ARG A 79 -6.05 3.05 -12.83
C ARG A 79 -7.56 3.22 -12.74
N LEU A 80 -8.33 2.16 -12.48
CA LEU A 80 -9.78 2.25 -12.28
C LEU A 80 -10.18 3.07 -11.04
N TRP A 81 -9.32 3.16 -10.01
CA TRP A 81 -9.62 3.92 -8.78
C TRP A 81 -8.41 4.62 -8.14
N ARG A 82 -7.20 4.41 -8.65
CA ARG A 82 -5.96 5.01 -8.14
C ARG A 82 -5.45 6.08 -9.11
N PRO A 83 -4.76 7.12 -8.60
CA PRO A 83 -4.39 7.35 -7.20
C PRO A 83 -5.55 7.79 -6.30
N SER A 84 -5.58 7.30 -5.05
CA SER A 84 -6.48 7.84 -4.03
C SER A 84 -6.04 9.26 -3.59
N PRO A 85 -6.95 10.16 -3.24
CA PRO A 85 -6.58 11.51 -2.85
C PRO A 85 -5.96 11.57 -1.44
N LEU A 86 -5.04 12.51 -1.23
CA LEU A 86 -4.63 12.95 0.10
C LEU A 86 -5.50 14.14 0.50
N ILE A 87 -6.14 14.09 1.68
CA ILE A 87 -7.08 15.12 2.13
C ILE A 87 -6.58 15.74 3.42
N ARG A 88 -6.61 17.07 3.51
CA ARG A 88 -6.29 17.82 4.73
C ARG A 88 -7.55 18.12 5.55
N ALA A 89 -7.59 17.63 6.78
CA ALA A 89 -8.74 17.69 7.67
C ALA A 89 -8.84 19.04 8.42
N ARG A 90 -8.88 20.18 7.71
CA ARG A 90 -8.86 21.53 8.33
C ARG A 90 -9.96 21.80 9.35
N ARG A 91 -11.16 21.23 9.16
CA ARG A 91 -12.25 21.35 10.14
C ARG A 91 -11.92 20.60 11.44
N LEU A 92 -11.23 19.47 11.34
CA LEU A 92 -10.73 18.74 12.49
C LEU A 92 -9.57 19.51 13.15
N GLU A 93 -8.64 20.07 12.37
CA GLU A 93 -7.57 20.95 12.87
C GLU A 93 -8.15 22.11 13.70
N LYS A 94 -9.17 22.79 13.17
CA LYS A 94 -9.88 23.89 13.87
C LYS A 94 -10.62 23.41 15.11
N PHE A 95 -11.30 22.27 15.04
CA PHE A 95 -12.04 21.71 16.18
C PHE A 95 -11.10 21.34 17.34
N LEU A 96 -9.91 20.82 17.02
CA LEU A 96 -8.89 20.43 17.99
C LEU A 96 -8.01 21.59 18.48
N ASP A 97 -8.15 22.79 17.89
CA ASP A 97 -7.27 23.94 18.13
C ASP A 97 -5.78 23.58 18.07
N THR A 98 -5.39 22.75 17.09
CA THR A 98 -4.02 22.24 16.97
C THR A 98 -3.21 23.01 15.93
N PRO A 99 -1.92 23.27 16.18
CA PRO A 99 -1.01 23.78 15.15
C PRO A 99 -0.61 22.68 14.14
N ALA A 100 -0.89 21.41 14.44
CA ALA A 100 -0.59 20.30 13.56
C ALA A 100 -1.44 20.35 12.28
N LYS A 101 -0.85 19.92 11.17
CA LYS A 101 -1.57 19.70 9.92
C LYS A 101 -1.99 18.24 9.87
N ILE A 102 -3.27 17.97 9.74
CA ILE A 102 -3.81 16.60 9.74
C ILE A 102 -4.17 16.23 8.30
N PHE A 103 -3.51 15.19 7.79
CA PHE A 103 -3.80 14.61 6.50
C PHE A 103 -4.23 13.17 6.65
N PHE A 104 -5.13 12.72 5.77
CA PHE A 104 -5.46 11.31 5.64
C PHE A 104 -5.44 10.89 4.17
N LYS A 105 -4.90 9.70 3.93
CA LYS A 105 -4.90 9.05 2.62
C LYS A 105 -6.24 8.34 2.44
N TYR A 106 -7.09 8.84 1.55
CA TYR A 106 -8.47 8.38 1.46
C TYR A 106 -8.62 7.18 0.51
N GLU A 107 -8.30 5.98 1.02
CA GLU A 107 -8.42 4.71 0.27
C GLU A 107 -9.88 4.22 0.09
N GLY A 108 -10.87 5.00 0.53
CA GLY A 108 -12.30 4.67 0.38
C GLY A 108 -12.87 4.91 -1.02
N VAL A 109 -12.03 5.31 -1.99
CA VAL A 109 -12.45 5.60 -3.38
C VAL A 109 -12.58 4.36 -4.26
N SER A 110 -12.07 3.20 -3.81
CA SER A 110 -12.23 1.97 -4.58
C SER A 110 -13.69 1.52 -4.59
N PRO A 111 -14.12 0.69 -5.56
CA PRO A 111 -15.47 0.12 -5.60
C PRO A 111 -15.84 -0.66 -4.32
N ALA A 112 -14.85 -1.21 -3.63
CA ALA A 112 -15.02 -1.93 -2.36
C ALA A 112 -14.99 -1.00 -1.12
N GLY A 113 -14.81 0.32 -1.31
CA GLY A 113 -14.74 1.30 -0.23
C GLY A 113 -13.56 1.11 0.74
N SER A 114 -12.48 0.43 0.31
CA SER A 114 -11.31 0.16 1.15
C SER A 114 -10.03 -0.09 0.34
N HIS A 115 -8.90 -0.22 1.03
CA HIS A 115 -7.60 -0.53 0.42
C HIS A 115 -7.44 -2.00 -0.01
N LYS A 116 -8.38 -2.89 0.31
CA LYS A 116 -8.25 -4.34 0.04
C LYS A 116 -8.00 -4.69 -1.43
N PRO A 117 -8.63 -4.02 -2.42
CA PRO A 117 -8.34 -4.27 -3.84
C PRO A 117 -6.90 -3.95 -4.26
N ASN A 118 -6.08 -3.33 -3.40
CA ASN A 118 -4.67 -3.13 -3.69
C ASN A 118 -3.88 -4.47 -3.63
N THR A 119 -4.41 -5.53 -3.01
CA THR A 119 -3.74 -6.84 -2.85
C THR A 119 -4.58 -8.06 -3.26
N ALA A 120 -5.87 -7.87 -3.52
CA ALA A 120 -6.84 -8.96 -3.70
C ALA A 120 -6.73 -9.68 -5.06
#